data_AF-A0AAW1DH82-F1
#
_entry.id   AF-A0AAW1DH82-F1
#
_cell.length_a   1.000
_cell.length_b   1.000
_cell.length_c   1.000
_cell.angle_alpha   90.00
_cell.angle_beta   90.00
_cell.angle_gamma   90.00
#
_symmetry.space_group_name_H-M   'P 1'
#
loop_
_entity.id
_entity.type
_entity.pdbx_description
1 polymer ?
#
loop_
_entity_poly.entity_id
_entity_poly.type
_entity_poly.pdbx_seq_one_letter_code
_entity_poly.pdbx_strand_id
1 'polypeptide(L)'
;MATTTNGNGNLVDEFEEAFQSCLSVLTKEEALATMEKEEMRAEVDHSVLRFIDLARQMEAFFLQKRFLLSALKPELVVREDITELKSELARKEELLKRHHEKITLWQNLLADQQQQQQQQQQQQQGPATPSGLNGVAPSGTPPQPAMMQQQLQQQQIQQQMHIQQQMQQQMQQQQVGNASSMMMGPGVGMLHGPLAYLEKTTSNIGVGEGRR
;
A
#
# COMPACT_ATOMS: atom_id res chain seq x y z
N MET A 1 13.28 -26.84 -38.29
CA MET A 1 14.61 -26.57 -38.88
C MET A 1 15.32 -25.61 -37.96
N ALA A 2 16.44 -26.02 -37.37
CA ALA A 2 17.29 -25.14 -36.57
C ALA A 2 18.33 -24.54 -37.51
N THR A 3 18.22 -23.24 -37.81
CA THR A 3 19.28 -22.52 -38.49
C THR A 3 20.36 -22.19 -37.47
N THR A 4 21.43 -22.96 -37.51
CA THR A 4 22.72 -22.64 -36.92
C THR A 4 23.20 -21.31 -37.50
N THR A 5 23.20 -20.24 -36.73
CA THR A 5 23.85 -19.00 -37.15
C THR A 5 25.36 -19.20 -37.01
N ASN A 6 26.01 -19.47 -38.15
CA ASN A 6 27.45 -19.42 -38.32
C ASN A 6 27.84 -17.96 -38.53
N GLY A 7 27.88 -17.19 -37.45
CA GLY A 7 28.56 -15.90 -37.37
C GLY A 7 29.63 -16.03 -36.30
N ASN A 8 30.89 -15.74 -36.63
CA ASN A 8 32.03 -15.86 -35.71
C ASN A 8 32.04 -14.77 -34.60
N GLY A 9 30.94 -14.04 -34.41
CA GLY A 9 30.75 -13.03 -33.37
C GLY A 9 29.79 -13.50 -32.28
N ASN A 10 29.98 -13.02 -31.05
CA ASN A 10 29.01 -13.19 -29.99
C ASN A 10 27.77 -12.32 -30.31
N LEU A 11 26.57 -12.90 -30.33
CA LEU A 11 25.32 -12.20 -30.65
C LEU A 11 25.09 -10.95 -29.77
N VAL A 12 25.58 -11.00 -28.52
CA VAL A 12 25.52 -9.85 -27.60
C VAL A 12 26.43 -8.72 -28.07
N ASP A 13 27.64 -9.04 -28.54
CA ASP A 13 28.60 -8.06 -29.03
C ASP A 13 28.07 -7.40 -30.33
N GLU A 14 27.46 -8.18 -31.23
CA GLU A 14 26.84 -7.66 -32.46
C GLU A 14 25.65 -6.73 -32.15
N PHE A 15 24.83 -7.09 -31.16
CA PHE A 15 23.72 -6.24 -30.70
C PHE A 15 24.22 -4.95 -30.06
N GLU A 16 25.28 -5.03 -29.23
CA GLU A 16 25.90 -3.85 -28.63
C GLU A 16 26.49 -2.93 -29.71
N GLU A 17 27.17 -3.48 -30.70
CA GLU A 17 27.70 -2.72 -31.84
C GLU A 17 26.57 -2.03 -32.63
N ALA A 18 25.46 -2.74 -32.89
CA ALA A 18 24.30 -2.15 -33.57
C ALA A 18 23.64 -1.03 -32.74
N PHE A 19 23.60 -1.17 -31.41
CA PHE A 19 23.14 -0.11 -30.52
C PHE A 19 24.05 1.12 -30.58
N GLN A 20 25.37 0.91 -30.55
CA GLN A 20 26.34 1.99 -30.69
C GLN A 20 26.24 2.66 -32.07
N SER A 21 25.99 1.90 -33.13
CA SER A 21 25.77 2.42 -34.48
C SER A 21 24.58 3.39 -34.52
N CYS A 22 23.43 3.03 -33.93
CA CYS A 22 22.27 3.93 -33.80
C CYS A 22 22.61 5.26 -33.10
N LEU A 23 23.44 5.21 -32.05
CA LEU A 23 23.85 6.42 -31.32
C LEU A 23 24.89 7.24 -32.09
N SER A 24 25.75 6.58 -32.87
CA SER A 24 26.83 7.24 -33.60
C SER A 24 26.31 8.26 -34.62
N VAL A 25 25.16 7.99 -35.24
CA VAL A 25 24.48 8.89 -36.19
C VAL A 25 23.93 10.16 -35.50
N LEU A 26 23.76 10.14 -34.18
CA LEU A 26 23.28 11.29 -33.40
C LEU A 26 24.39 12.08 -32.72
N THR A 27 25.60 11.52 -32.63
CA THR A 27 26.66 12.02 -31.73
C THR A 27 27.95 12.41 -32.44
N LYS A 28 28.15 12.00 -33.70
CA LYS A 28 29.33 12.39 -34.50
C LYS A 28 29.05 13.66 -35.32
N GLU A 29 29.04 14.79 -34.64
CA GLU A 29 28.70 16.12 -35.17
C GLU A 29 29.56 16.55 -36.38
N GLU A 30 30.84 16.17 -36.42
CA GLU A 30 31.76 16.46 -37.55
C GLU A 30 31.43 15.71 -38.84
N ALA A 31 30.91 14.48 -38.76
CA ALA A 31 30.55 13.67 -39.93
C ALA A 31 29.18 14.10 -40.50
N LEU A 32 28.28 14.59 -39.64
CA LEU A 32 26.95 15.06 -40.03
C LEU A 32 26.99 16.39 -40.79
N ALA A 33 28.01 17.22 -40.52
CA ALA A 33 28.17 18.53 -41.17
C ALA A 33 28.51 18.43 -42.67
N THR A 34 29.02 17.29 -43.13
CA THR A 34 29.43 17.04 -44.52
C THR A 34 28.53 16.04 -45.26
N MET A 35 27.69 15.29 -44.55
CA MET A 35 26.78 14.30 -45.13
C MET A 35 25.51 14.92 -45.72
N GLU A 36 25.06 14.37 -46.85
CA GLU A 36 23.77 14.74 -47.43
C GLU A 36 22.61 14.23 -46.56
N LYS A 37 21.52 15.01 -46.49
CA LYS A 37 20.33 14.68 -45.67
C LYS A 37 19.70 13.33 -46.03
N GLU A 38 19.74 12.96 -47.32
CA GLU A 38 19.18 11.69 -47.80
C GLU A 38 20.05 10.50 -47.41
N GLU A 39 21.37 10.66 -47.46
CA GLU A 39 22.34 9.67 -47.00
C GLU A 39 22.24 9.45 -45.49
N MET A 40 22.14 10.54 -44.71
CA MET A 40 21.91 10.48 -43.26
C MET A 40 20.63 9.73 -42.91
N ARG A 41 19.55 9.99 -43.65
CA ARG A 41 18.28 9.29 -43.44
C ARG A 41 18.42 7.80 -43.73
N ALA A 42 19.08 7.43 -44.83
CA ALA A 42 19.31 6.04 -45.19
C ALA A 42 20.16 5.30 -44.14
N GLU A 43 21.17 5.96 -43.56
CA GLU A 43 22.02 5.39 -42.51
C GLU A 43 21.27 5.21 -41.18
N VAL A 44 20.43 6.17 -40.79
CA VAL A 44 19.52 6.01 -39.63
C VAL A 44 18.59 4.82 -39.84
N ASP A 45 17.91 4.76 -41.00
CA ASP A 45 16.97 3.69 -41.28
C ASP A 45 17.68 2.32 -41.28
N HIS A 46 18.89 2.23 -41.85
CA HIS A 46 19.68 1.01 -41.85
C HIS A 46 20.12 0.57 -40.46
N SER A 47 20.70 1.48 -39.66
CA SER A 47 21.19 1.18 -38.31
C SER A 47 20.05 0.75 -37.38
N VAL A 48 18.90 1.43 -37.44
CA VAL A 48 17.71 1.08 -36.66
C VAL A 48 17.16 -0.30 -37.06
N LEU A 49 17.04 -0.59 -38.35
CA LEU A 49 16.55 -1.90 -38.81
C LEU A 49 17.49 -3.03 -38.37
N ARG A 50 18.80 -2.84 -38.53
CA ARG A 50 19.81 -3.81 -38.07
C ARG A 50 19.71 -4.06 -36.57
N PHE A 51 19.57 -3.00 -35.77
CA PHE A 51 19.41 -3.10 -34.32
C PHE A 51 18.13 -3.88 -33.94
N ILE A 52 17.00 -3.59 -34.59
CA ILE A 52 15.74 -4.31 -34.36
C ILE A 52 15.86 -5.80 -34.68
N ASP A 53 16.52 -6.14 -35.78
CA ASP A 53 16.71 -7.53 -36.19
C ASP A 53 17.61 -8.29 -35.20
N LEU A 54 18.67 -7.66 -34.70
CA LEU A 54 19.52 -8.24 -33.66
C LEU A 54 18.80 -8.35 -32.31
N ALA A 55 17.97 -7.37 -31.96
CA ALA A 55 17.13 -7.42 -30.75
C ALA A 55 16.19 -8.64 -30.78
N ARG A 56 15.54 -8.88 -31.93
CA ARG A 56 14.67 -10.05 -32.14
C ARG A 56 15.45 -11.36 -32.08
N GLN A 57 16.65 -11.39 -32.65
CA GLN A 57 17.52 -12.56 -32.56
C GLN A 57 17.96 -12.84 -31.11
N MET A 58 18.30 -11.81 -30.32
CA MET A 58 18.59 -11.95 -28.89
C MET A 58 17.39 -12.50 -28.12
N GLU A 59 16.20 -11.93 -28.34
CA GLU A 59 14.98 -12.40 -27.71
C GLU A 59 14.73 -13.89 -28.03
N ALA A 60 14.79 -14.26 -29.31
CA ALA A 60 14.62 -15.63 -29.74
C ALA A 60 15.66 -16.58 -29.12
N PHE A 61 16.93 -16.15 -29.07
CA PHE A 61 18.02 -16.90 -28.46
C PHE A 61 17.75 -17.19 -26.98
N PHE A 62 17.42 -16.16 -26.19
CA PHE A 62 17.17 -16.33 -24.76
C PHE A 62 15.88 -17.10 -24.47
N LEU A 63 14.83 -16.90 -25.28
CA LEU A 63 13.61 -17.70 -25.18
C LEU A 63 13.87 -19.18 -25.44
N GLN A 64 14.66 -19.50 -26.46
CA GLN A 64 15.06 -20.88 -26.75
C GLN A 64 15.90 -21.48 -25.62
N LYS A 65 16.86 -20.72 -25.07
CA LYS A 65 17.66 -21.17 -23.91
C LYS A 65 16.78 -21.40 -22.68
N ARG A 66 15.83 -20.50 -22.40
CA ARG A 66 14.88 -20.63 -21.29
C ARG A 66 13.98 -21.85 -21.45
N PHE A 67 13.44 -22.07 -22.64
CA PHE A 67 12.64 -23.27 -22.94
C PHE A 67 13.46 -24.56 -22.76
N LEU A 68 14.72 -24.56 -23.19
CA LEU A 68 15.60 -25.71 -23.01
C LEU A 68 15.91 -25.96 -21.53
N LEU A 69 16.12 -24.89 -20.75
CA LEU A 69 16.36 -25.00 -19.30
C LEU A 69 15.14 -25.53 -18.55
N SER A 70 13.92 -25.10 -18.89
CA SER A 70 12.72 -25.63 -18.25
C SER A 70 12.51 -27.12 -18.55
N ALA A 71 12.88 -27.57 -19.75
CA ALA A 71 12.77 -28.98 -20.13
C ALA A 71 13.90 -29.86 -19.55
N LEU A 72 15.14 -29.37 -19.55
CA LEU A 72 16.32 -30.19 -19.20
C LEU A 72 16.83 -29.99 -17.77
N LYS A 73 16.48 -28.87 -17.13
CA LYS A 73 16.93 -28.51 -15.77
C LYS A 73 15.80 -27.87 -14.94
N PRO A 74 14.60 -28.50 -14.84
CA PRO A 74 13.48 -27.93 -14.10
C PRO A 74 13.82 -27.68 -12.62
N GLU A 75 14.73 -28.45 -12.02
CA GLU A 75 15.15 -28.28 -10.63
C GLU A 75 15.93 -26.98 -10.42
N LEU A 76 16.61 -26.47 -11.44
CA LEU A 76 17.31 -25.19 -11.37
C LEU A 76 16.30 -24.05 -11.37
N VAL A 77 15.29 -24.10 -12.24
CA VAL A 77 14.20 -23.11 -12.29
C VAL A 77 13.46 -23.05 -10.95
N VAL A 78 13.04 -24.21 -10.42
CA VAL A 78 12.36 -24.28 -9.12
C VAL A 78 13.25 -23.75 -7.99
N ARG A 79 14.57 -23.97 -8.04
CA ARG A 79 15.50 -23.45 -7.03
C ARG A 79 15.59 -21.93 -7.07
N GLU A 80 15.62 -21.33 -8.26
CA GLU A 80 15.60 -19.88 -8.44
C GLU A 80 14.30 -19.28 -7.89
N ASP A 81 13.15 -19.87 -8.24
CA ASP A 81 11.84 -19.47 -7.72
C ASP A 81 11.78 -19.55 -6.19
N ILE A 82 12.26 -20.65 -5.60
CA ILE A 82 12.35 -20.81 -4.14
C ILE A 82 13.22 -19.71 -3.52
N THR A 83 14.30 -19.32 -4.19
CA THR A 83 15.22 -18.30 -3.69
C THR A 83 14.56 -16.92 -3.72
N GLU A 84 13.87 -16.59 -4.81
CA GLU A 84 13.10 -15.35 -4.93
C GLU A 84 11.98 -15.27 -3.89
N LEU A 85 11.21 -16.37 -3.72
CA LEU A 85 10.15 -16.45 -2.72
C LEU A 85 10.66 -16.31 -1.30
N LYS A 86 11.83 -16.90 -0.97
CA LYS A 86 12.47 -16.72 0.34
C LYS A 86 12.89 -15.28 0.58
N SER A 87 13.45 -14.61 -0.43
CA SER A 87 13.83 -13.20 -0.32
C SER A 87 12.60 -12.31 -0.10
N GLU A 88 11.53 -12.54 -0.86
CA GLU A 88 10.28 -11.81 -0.73
C GLU A 88 9.60 -12.07 0.62
N LEU A 89 9.64 -13.30 1.12
CA LEU A 89 9.14 -13.64 2.45
C LEU A 89 9.90 -12.86 3.54
N ALA A 90 11.23 -12.88 3.52
CA ALA A 90 12.05 -12.14 4.49
C ALA A 90 11.75 -10.63 4.46
N ARG A 91 11.58 -10.05 3.26
CA ARG A 91 11.20 -8.64 3.10
C ARG A 91 9.82 -8.35 3.71
N LYS A 92 8.85 -9.25 3.54
CA LYS A 92 7.52 -9.13 4.15
C LYS A 92 7.56 -9.29 5.66
N GLU A 93 8.36 -10.20 6.20
CA GLU A 93 8.55 -10.37 7.65
C GLU A 93 9.10 -9.09 8.28
N GLU A 94 10.10 -8.46 7.67
CA GLU A 94 10.65 -7.19 8.15
C GLU A 94 9.63 -6.05 8.07
N LEU A 95 8.80 -6.02 7.02
CA LEU A 95 7.71 -5.06 6.91
C LEU A 95 6.69 -5.25 8.04
N LEU A 96 6.26 -6.49 8.30
CA LEU A 96 5.33 -6.81 9.37
C LEU A 96 5.92 -6.44 10.74
N LYS A 97 7.18 -6.75 10.99
CA LYS A 97 7.86 -6.39 12.24
C LYS A 97 7.78 -4.90 12.52
N ARG A 98 8.10 -4.06 11.53
CA ARG A 98 7.98 -2.58 11.65
C ARG A 98 6.56 -2.12 11.92
N HIS A 99 5.55 -2.80 11.38
CA HIS A 99 4.15 -2.48 11.67
C HIS A 99 3.78 -2.85 13.11
N HIS A 100 4.19 -4.02 13.58
CA HIS A 100 3.97 -4.45 14.96
C HIS A 100 4.65 -3.48 15.96
N GLU A 101 5.86 -3.01 15.67
CA GLU A 101 6.55 -2.00 16.49
C GLU A 101 5.75 -0.69 16.59
N LYS A 102 5.21 -0.20 15.47
CA LYS A 102 4.34 0.99 15.46
C LYS A 102 3.05 0.77 16.26
N ILE A 103 2.42 -0.38 16.11
CA ILE A 103 1.21 -0.74 16.86
C ILE A 103 1.51 -0.73 18.36
N THR A 104 2.59 -1.37 18.78
CA THR A 104 3.02 -1.37 20.19
C THR A 104 3.24 0.05 20.70
N LEU A 105 3.92 0.90 19.92
CA LEU A 105 4.14 2.31 20.29
C LEU A 105 2.80 3.06 20.46
N TRP A 106 1.86 2.89 19.54
CA TRP A 106 0.55 3.53 19.65
C TRP A 106 -0.29 2.99 20.82
N GLN A 107 -0.23 1.70 21.09
CA GLN A 107 -0.90 1.10 22.25
C GLN A 107 -0.36 1.67 23.56
N ASN A 108 0.96 1.83 23.68
CA ASN A 108 1.58 2.43 24.86
C ASN A 108 1.15 3.90 25.03
N LEU A 109 1.15 4.69 23.96
CA LEU A 109 0.70 6.09 24.01
C LEU A 109 -0.76 6.23 24.45
N LEU A 110 -1.64 5.34 23.98
CA LEU A 110 -3.04 5.33 24.40
C LEU A 110 -3.21 4.92 25.87
N ALA A 111 -2.42 3.95 26.35
CA ALA A 111 -2.43 3.52 27.75
C ALA A 111 -1.99 4.65 28.69
N ASP A 112 -0.91 5.35 28.35
CA ASP A 112 -0.43 6.52 29.11
C ASP A 112 -1.49 7.63 29.17
N GLN A 113 -2.18 7.88 28.06
CA GLN A 113 -3.26 8.87 28.00
C GLN A 113 -4.45 8.51 28.90
N GLN A 114 -4.85 7.23 28.95
CA GLN A 114 -5.90 6.76 29.85
C GLN A 114 -5.49 6.85 31.33
N GLN A 115 -4.23 6.54 31.67
CA GLN A 115 -3.72 6.71 33.03
C GLN A 115 -3.71 8.18 33.48
N GLN A 116 -3.31 9.11 32.61
CA GLN A 116 -3.34 10.54 32.92
C GLN A 116 -4.78 11.06 33.15
N GLN A 117 -5.77 10.58 32.40
CA GLN A 117 -7.18 10.93 32.64
C GLN A 117 -7.71 10.40 33.98
N GLN A 118 -7.33 9.19 34.40
CA GLN A 118 -7.70 8.68 35.74
C GLN A 118 -7.07 9.49 36.87
N GLN A 119 -5.83 9.95 36.72
CA GLN A 119 -5.18 10.81 37.72
C GLN A 119 -5.85 12.19 37.83
N GLN A 120 -6.34 12.77 36.74
CA GLN A 120 -7.06 14.05 36.79
C GLN A 120 -8.47 13.94 37.42
N GLN A 121 -9.15 12.80 37.31
CA GLN A 121 -10.44 12.59 37.99
C GLN A 121 -10.32 12.41 39.51
N GLN A 122 -9.16 12.00 40.03
CA GLN A 122 -8.94 11.88 41.49
C GLN A 122 -8.63 13.21 42.19
N GLN A 123 -8.29 14.29 41.47
CA GLN A 123 -8.04 15.61 42.07
C GLN A 123 -9.26 16.55 42.11
N GLN A 124 -10.42 16.15 41.56
CA GLN A 124 -11.66 16.96 41.60
C GLN A 124 -12.67 16.57 42.69
N GLN A 125 -12.41 15.53 43.51
CA GLN A 125 -13.14 15.35 44.76
C GLN A 125 -12.50 16.21 45.86
N GLY A 126 -12.92 17.47 45.92
CA GLY A 126 -12.58 18.38 47.02
C GLY A 126 -13.09 17.87 48.37
N PRO A 127 -12.38 18.16 49.47
CA PRO A 127 -12.66 17.57 50.77
C PRO A 127 -13.98 18.10 51.35
N ALA A 128 -14.86 17.18 51.77
CA ALA A 128 -16.01 17.51 52.60
C ALA A 128 -15.52 18.16 53.91
N THR A 129 -16.09 19.32 54.22
CA THR A 129 -15.81 20.15 55.40
C THR A 129 -15.99 19.36 56.71
N PRO A 130 -15.05 19.43 57.68
CA PRO A 130 -15.25 18.84 58.99
C PRO A 130 -15.96 19.86 59.89
N SER A 131 -17.27 19.68 60.09
CA SER A 131 -18.00 20.34 61.18
C SER A 131 -18.10 19.40 62.36
N GLY A 132 -17.67 19.89 63.53
CA GLY A 132 -18.35 19.58 64.79
C GLY A 132 -17.65 18.59 65.72
N LEU A 133 -17.36 19.10 66.91
CA LEU A 133 -16.88 18.38 68.10
C LEU A 133 -17.76 17.19 68.53
N ASN A 134 -17.11 16.37 69.37
CA ASN A 134 -17.65 15.56 70.46
C ASN A 134 -18.26 14.19 70.13
N GLY A 135 -17.55 13.16 70.60
CA GLY A 135 -18.15 12.18 71.48
C GLY A 135 -18.37 10.77 70.91
N VAL A 136 -17.74 9.82 71.59
CA VAL A 136 -18.22 8.44 71.83
C VAL A 136 -18.18 7.48 70.62
N ALA A 137 -17.35 6.43 70.72
CA ALA A 137 -17.45 5.21 69.92
C ALA A 137 -18.74 4.45 70.30
N PRO A 138 -19.48 3.77 69.39
CA PRO A 138 -18.99 2.49 68.86
C PRO A 138 -19.48 2.10 67.44
N SER A 139 -18.83 1.08 66.87
CA SER A 139 -19.28 0.10 65.85
C SER A 139 -20.54 0.37 64.99
N GLY A 140 -20.41 0.32 63.66
CA GLY A 140 -21.51 -0.03 62.74
C GLY A 140 -21.47 0.63 61.35
N THR A 141 -21.17 -0.17 60.31
CA THR A 141 -21.56 -0.09 58.87
C THR A 141 -21.73 1.28 58.15
N PRO A 142 -21.03 1.55 57.03
CA PRO A 142 -21.34 2.69 56.14
C PRO A 142 -22.50 2.40 55.13
N PRO A 143 -23.22 3.44 54.63
CA PRO A 143 -24.44 3.32 53.83
C PRO A 143 -24.21 3.24 52.30
N GLN A 144 -25.24 2.75 51.58
CA GLN A 144 -25.27 2.26 50.19
C GLN A 144 -25.10 3.30 49.05
N PRO A 145 -24.54 2.88 47.88
CA PRO A 145 -24.45 3.66 46.63
C PRO A 145 -25.63 3.43 45.65
N ALA A 146 -26.87 3.29 46.14
CA ALA A 146 -28.00 2.85 45.30
C ALA A 146 -28.52 3.92 44.30
N MET A 147 -28.44 5.22 44.63
CA MET A 147 -28.99 6.26 43.74
C MET A 147 -28.15 6.50 42.47
N MET A 148 -26.83 6.30 42.53
CA MET A 148 -25.96 6.55 41.37
C MET A 148 -26.12 5.48 40.29
N GLN A 149 -26.41 4.24 40.69
CA GLN A 149 -26.66 3.14 39.76
C GLN A 149 -27.97 3.34 38.97
N GLN A 150 -28.99 3.96 39.58
CA GLN A 150 -30.27 4.21 38.91
C GLN A 150 -30.16 5.27 37.79
N GLN A 151 -29.29 6.27 37.94
CA GLN A 151 -29.11 7.30 36.92
C GLN A 151 -28.36 6.78 35.69
N LEU A 152 -27.36 5.92 35.89
CA LEU A 152 -26.60 5.32 34.79
C LEU A 152 -27.46 4.36 33.95
N GLN A 153 -28.35 3.62 34.62
CA GLN A 153 -29.25 2.69 33.93
C GLN A 153 -30.30 3.40 33.08
N GLN A 154 -30.76 4.58 33.51
CA GLN A 154 -31.72 5.39 32.72
C GLN A 154 -31.06 5.98 31.46
N GLN A 155 -29.77 6.34 31.52
CA GLN A 155 -29.04 6.85 30.36
C GLN A 155 -28.80 5.75 29.30
N GLN A 156 -28.55 4.52 29.74
CA GLN A 156 -28.33 3.39 28.82
C GLN A 156 -29.60 3.01 28.04
N ILE A 157 -30.77 3.07 28.67
CA ILE A 157 -32.06 2.82 28.01
C ILE A 157 -32.36 3.88 26.95
N GLN A 158 -32.03 5.15 27.20
CA GLN A 158 -32.27 6.23 26.25
C GLN A 158 -31.37 6.10 25.01
N GLN A 159 -30.12 5.64 25.17
CA GLN A 159 -29.21 5.39 24.06
C GLN A 159 -29.65 4.20 23.20
N GLN A 160 -30.17 3.12 23.82
CA GLN A 160 -30.64 1.95 23.10
C GLN A 160 -31.89 2.26 22.25
N MET A 161 -32.79 3.12 22.74
CA MET A 161 -33.96 3.57 21.98
C MET A 161 -33.56 4.37 20.72
N HIS A 162 -32.55 5.23 20.81
CA HIS A 162 -32.08 6.03 19.68
C HIS A 162 -31.50 5.15 18.55
N ILE A 163 -30.75 4.10 18.90
CA ILE A 163 -30.18 3.16 17.93
C ILE A 163 -31.27 2.34 17.22
N GLN A 164 -32.31 1.93 17.94
CA GLN A 164 -33.41 1.18 17.34
C GLN A 164 -34.22 2.06 16.37
N GLN A 165 -34.41 3.34 16.69
CA GLN A 165 -35.08 4.28 15.79
C GLN A 165 -34.26 4.53 14.51
N GLN A 166 -32.93 4.62 14.62
CA GLN A 166 -32.05 4.81 13.46
C GLN A 166 -32.07 3.60 12.52
N MET A 167 -32.13 2.38 13.05
CA MET A 167 -32.16 1.17 12.21
C MET A 167 -33.47 1.07 11.40
N GLN A 168 -34.62 1.45 11.99
CA GLN A 168 -35.90 1.40 11.30
C GLN A 168 -35.96 2.41 10.14
N GLN A 169 -35.29 3.56 10.27
CA GLN A 169 -35.23 4.58 9.22
C GLN A 169 -34.36 4.13 8.02
N GLN A 170 -33.31 3.34 8.25
CA GLN A 170 -32.44 2.84 7.18
C GLN A 170 -33.10 1.72 6.35
N MET A 171 -33.94 0.88 6.98
CA MET A 171 -34.66 -0.19 6.25
C MET A 171 -35.72 0.39 5.29
N GLN A 172 -36.38 1.49 5.65
CA GLN A 172 -37.41 2.10 4.82
C GLN A 172 -36.84 2.75 3.55
N GLN A 173 -35.56 3.14 3.55
CA GLN A 173 -34.91 3.77 2.38
C GLN A 173 -34.42 2.75 1.34
N GLN A 174 -34.17 1.49 1.73
CA GLN A 174 -33.65 0.47 0.80
C GLN A 174 -34.74 -0.21 -0.05
N GLN A 175 -36.03 -0.07 0.32
CA GLN A 175 -37.12 -0.71 -0.43
C GLN A 175 -37.67 0.15 -1.58
N VAL A 176 -37.32 1.45 -1.66
CA VAL A 176 -37.86 2.37 -2.68
C VAL A 176 -36.94 2.54 -3.90
N GLY A 177 -35.67 2.09 -3.85
CA GLY A 177 -34.67 2.42 -4.89
C GLY A 177 -34.44 1.39 -6.00
N ASN A 178 -34.94 0.15 -5.91
CA ASN A 178 -34.40 -0.97 -6.68
C ASN A 178 -35.13 -1.27 -8.00
N ALA A 179 -35.45 -0.25 -8.80
CA ALA A 179 -36.19 -0.47 -10.06
C ALA A 179 -35.67 0.26 -11.30
N SER A 180 -34.49 0.92 -11.31
CA SER A 180 -34.03 1.54 -12.57
C SER A 180 -32.52 1.69 -12.75
N SER A 181 -32.10 1.16 -13.89
CA SER A 181 -31.00 1.61 -14.76
C SER A 181 -29.58 1.09 -14.50
N MET A 182 -29.19 0.19 -15.41
CA MET A 182 -27.82 -0.02 -15.88
C MET A 182 -27.27 1.26 -16.53
N MET A 183 -26.11 1.76 -16.10
CA MET A 183 -25.00 2.24 -16.95
C MET A 183 -23.95 2.99 -16.12
N MET A 184 -22.69 2.84 -16.55
CA MET A 184 -21.56 3.77 -16.34
C MET A 184 -21.00 3.95 -14.91
N GLY A 185 -19.91 3.22 -14.66
CA GLY A 185 -18.64 3.69 -14.06
C GLY A 185 -18.64 4.26 -12.64
N PRO A 186 -17.84 3.73 -11.70
CA PRO A 186 -17.66 4.39 -10.40
C PRO A 186 -16.31 5.08 -10.32
N GLY A 187 -16.31 6.37 -10.68
CA GLY A 187 -15.46 7.36 -10.05
C GLY A 187 -16.19 7.97 -8.86
N VAL A 188 -15.52 7.94 -7.69
CA VAL A 188 -15.63 8.89 -6.59
C VAL A 188 -17.01 9.06 -5.94
N GLY A 189 -17.37 8.13 -5.05
CA GLY A 189 -18.37 8.35 -4.02
C GLY A 189 -17.74 9.06 -2.81
N MET A 190 -18.01 10.35 -2.68
CA MET A 190 -17.67 11.16 -1.49
C MET A 190 -18.39 10.62 -0.25
N LEU A 191 -17.65 9.91 0.62
CA LEU A 191 -18.10 9.48 1.94
C LEU A 191 -18.20 10.69 2.88
N HIS A 192 -19.41 11.25 3.00
CA HIS A 192 -19.73 12.24 4.02
C HIS A 192 -19.89 11.54 5.37
N GLY A 193 -18.84 11.59 6.20
CA GLY A 193 -18.82 11.05 7.55
C GLY A 193 -17.49 11.32 8.25
N PRO A 194 -17.35 11.03 9.55
CA PRO A 194 -16.15 11.31 10.35
C PRO A 194 -14.84 10.75 9.78
N LEU A 195 -14.93 9.82 8.83
CA LEU A 195 -13.84 9.19 8.08
C LEU A 195 -13.22 10.09 7.00
N ALA A 196 -13.85 11.20 6.62
CA ALA A 196 -13.35 12.11 5.57
C ALA A 196 -11.99 12.75 5.92
N TYR A 197 -11.62 12.82 7.20
CA TYR A 197 -10.32 13.33 7.63
C TYR A 197 -9.16 12.36 7.39
N LEU A 198 -9.44 11.07 7.19
CA LEU A 198 -8.41 10.06 6.94
C LEU A 198 -7.91 10.06 5.49
N GLU A 199 -8.72 10.49 4.51
CA GLU A 199 -8.26 10.59 3.12
C GLU A 199 -7.19 11.68 2.92
N LYS A 200 -7.19 12.73 3.76
CA LYS A 200 -6.20 13.81 3.65
C LYS A 200 -4.79 13.41 4.10
N THR A 201 -4.64 12.34 4.89
CA THR A 201 -3.32 11.87 5.34
C THR A 201 -2.82 10.62 4.61
N THR A 202 -3.69 9.91 3.88
CA THR A 202 -3.29 8.73 3.11
C THR A 202 -2.89 9.02 1.66
N SER A 203 -3.20 10.21 1.13
CA SER A 203 -2.88 10.54 -0.28
C SER A 203 -1.38 10.77 -0.58
N ASN A 204 -0.48 10.71 0.42
CA ASN A 204 0.96 10.96 0.22
C ASN A 204 1.87 9.75 0.46
N ILE A 205 1.32 8.56 0.70
CA ILE A 205 2.10 7.32 0.81
C ILE A 205 1.80 6.47 -0.43
N GLY A 206 2.58 6.65 -1.50
CA GLY A 206 2.74 5.57 -2.47
C GLY A 206 2.62 5.89 -3.97
N VAL A 207 2.68 7.15 -4.42
CA VAL A 207 2.82 7.42 -5.86
C VAL A 207 3.80 8.57 -6.09
N GLY A 208 5.06 8.25 -6.40
CA GLY A 208 6.00 9.28 -6.83
C GLY A 208 7.48 8.98 -6.67
N GLU A 209 7.97 7.79 -7.02
CA GLU A 209 9.38 7.66 -7.41
C GLU A 209 9.49 6.62 -8.52
N GLY A 210 9.77 7.11 -9.74
CA GLY A 210 9.91 6.26 -10.92
C GLY A 210 9.36 6.87 -12.20
N ARG A 211 9.83 8.06 -12.61
CA ARG A 211 10.08 8.35 -14.03
C ARG A 211 11.00 9.56 -14.23
N ARG A 212 12.18 9.23 -14.74
CA ARG A 212 13.25 10.06 -15.34
C ARG A 212 14.25 10.67 -14.38
#